data_AF-A0A318CJV1-F1
#
_entry.id   AF-A0A318CJV1-F1
#
_cell.length_a   1.000
_cell.length_b   1.000
_cell.length_c   1.000
_cell.angle_alpha   90.00
_cell.angle_beta   90.00
_cell.angle_gamma   90.00
#
_symmetry.space_group_name_H-M   'P 1'
#
loop_
_entity.id
_entity.type
_entity.pdbx_description
1 polymer ?
#
loop_
_entity_poly.entity_id
_entity_poly.type
_entity_poly.pdbx_seq_one_letter_code
_entity_poly.pdbx_strand_id
1 'polypeptide(L)'
;MEESLWKLTIEQWGTERFTGLLAVRTLGPDFHLILLDATGIKLLETAITDGSNVRVVSALKAVRDRGLPKHLSISTSRIFDTMSGDVNCSRHSFIRICKKWPALDVQRKEARFGPFLLWSVDYFYSKDVTEGFVCAVLQEPWKHSKLTLELFQGG
;
A
#
# COMPACT_ATOMS: atom_id res chain seq x y z
N MET A 1 1.59 14.72 -11.91
CA MET A 1 0.85 14.70 -10.63
C MET A 1 -0.33 13.80 -10.85
N GLU A 2 -0.43 12.74 -10.06
CA GLU A 2 -1.47 11.72 -10.23
C GLU A 2 -2.29 11.64 -8.94
N GLU A 3 -3.61 11.61 -9.09
CA GLU A 3 -4.55 11.47 -7.98
C GLU A 3 -5.38 10.22 -8.22
N SER A 4 -5.57 9.44 -7.17
CA SER A 4 -6.35 8.21 -7.24
C SER A 4 -7.08 7.99 -5.93
N LEU A 5 -8.28 7.40 -6.04
CA LEU A 5 -9.10 7.03 -4.90
C LEU A 5 -9.19 5.51 -4.83
N TRP A 6 -8.98 4.97 -3.64
CA TRP A 6 -8.94 3.53 -3.41
C TRP A 6 -9.87 3.16 -2.28
N LYS A 7 -10.62 2.07 -2.43
CA LYS A 7 -11.20 1.38 -1.29
C LYS A 7 -10.07 0.63 -0.57
N LEU A 8 -9.87 0.94 0.70
CA LEU A 8 -8.91 0.29 1.57
C LEU A 8 -9.65 -0.69 2.49
N THR A 9 -9.20 -1.93 2.53
CA THR A 9 -9.64 -2.95 3.49
C THR A 9 -8.44 -3.46 4.27
N ILE A 10 -8.51 -3.47 5.59
CA ILE A 10 -7.49 -4.03 6.49
C ILE A 10 -8.09 -5.23 7.22
N GLU A 11 -7.48 -6.38 7.02
CA GLU A 11 -7.80 -7.63 7.69
C GLU A 11 -6.68 -7.97 8.68
N GLN A 12 -7.06 -8.49 9.85
CA GLN A 12 -6.11 -9.03 10.82
C GLN A 12 -6.64 -10.36 11.35
N TRP A 13 -5.82 -11.40 11.33
CA TRP A 13 -6.22 -12.77 11.71
C TRP A 13 -7.43 -13.28 10.89
N GLY A 14 -7.49 -12.90 9.60
CA GLY A 14 -8.59 -13.28 8.71
C GLY A 14 -9.92 -12.58 8.98
N THR A 15 -9.97 -11.62 9.92
CA THR A 15 -11.16 -10.82 10.20
C THR A 15 -10.96 -9.40 9.70
N GLU A 16 -11.95 -8.84 9.01
CA GLU A 16 -11.95 -7.43 8.63
C GLU A 16 -11.94 -6.55 9.89
N ARG A 17 -10.95 -5.66 9.98
CA ARG A 17 -10.78 -4.72 11.09
C ARG A 17 -11.16 -3.31 10.72
N PHE A 18 -11.03 -2.95 9.45
CA PHE A 18 -11.26 -1.60 8.98
C PHE A 18 -11.50 -1.59 7.47
N THR A 19 -12.48 -0.78 7.05
CA THR A 19 -12.74 -0.46 5.64
C THR A 19 -12.96 1.04 5.52
N GLY A 20 -12.38 1.66 4.48
CA GLY A 20 -12.50 3.09 4.24
C GLY A 20 -12.03 3.49 2.84
N LEU A 21 -12.00 4.79 2.58
CA LEU A 21 -11.51 5.36 1.32
C LEU A 21 -10.14 5.98 1.54
N LEU A 22 -9.18 5.61 0.72
CA LEU A 22 -7.83 6.14 0.71
C LEU A 22 -7.64 6.98 -0.56
N ALA A 23 -7.55 8.29 -0.40
CA ALA A 23 -7.10 9.18 -1.47
C ALA A 23 -5.57 9.23 -1.47
N VAL A 24 -4.98 9.00 -2.63
CA VAL A 24 -3.53 9.01 -2.85
C VAL A 24 -3.24 10.06 -3.90
N ARG A 25 -2.37 11.01 -3.54
CA ARG A 25 -1.81 12.01 -4.46
C ARG A 25 -0.31 11.81 -4.55
N THR A 26 0.18 11.56 -5.75
CA THR A 26 1.61 11.34 -6.04
C THR A 26 2.21 12.60 -6.67
N LEU A 27 3.28 13.11 -6.04
CA LEU A 27 4.02 14.33 -6.40
C LEU A 27 5.50 13.97 -6.57
N GLY A 28 5.86 13.35 -7.70
CA GLY A 28 7.21 12.86 -7.91
C GLY A 28 7.53 11.72 -6.93
N PRO A 29 8.59 11.81 -6.10
CA PRO A 29 8.90 10.81 -5.06
C PRO A 29 8.02 10.92 -3.81
N ASP A 30 7.23 11.99 -3.70
CA ASP A 30 6.43 12.29 -2.51
C ASP A 30 5.00 11.78 -2.66
N PHE A 31 4.45 11.26 -1.56
CA PHE A 31 3.06 10.80 -1.49
C PHE A 31 2.29 11.60 -0.44
N HIS A 32 1.10 12.05 -0.82
CA HIS A 32 0.13 12.62 0.11
C HIS A 32 -1.07 11.68 0.21
N LEU A 33 -1.36 11.21 1.43
CA LEU A 33 -2.38 10.22 1.70
C LEU A 33 -3.43 10.80 2.62
N ILE A 34 -4.70 10.64 2.25
CA ILE A 34 -5.85 10.99 3.07
C ILE A 34 -6.71 9.75 3.24
N LEU A 35 -6.92 9.31 4.47
CA LEU A 35 -7.87 8.26 4.80
C LEU A 35 -9.18 8.87 5.27
N LEU A 36 -10.25 8.46 4.63
CA LEU A 36 -11.63 8.79 4.95
C LEU A 36 -12.36 7.54 5.43
N ASP A 37 -13.33 7.71 6.33
CA ASP A 37 -14.30 6.65 6.59
C ASP A 37 -15.39 6.62 5.51
N ALA A 38 -16.35 5.70 5.64
CA ALA A 38 -17.48 5.56 4.72
C ALA A 38 -18.42 6.78 4.69
N THR A 39 -18.35 7.67 5.69
CA THR A 39 -19.14 8.90 5.77
C THR A 39 -18.41 10.12 5.18
N GLY A 40 -17.15 9.94 4.76
CA GLY A 40 -16.30 11.02 4.24
C GLY A 40 -15.56 11.80 5.33
N ILE A 41 -15.62 11.37 6.60
CA ILE A 41 -14.86 12.01 7.67
C ILE A 41 -13.39 11.65 7.55
N LYS A 42 -12.53 12.68 7.59
CA LYS A 42 -11.07 12.50 7.56
C LYS A 42 -10.57 11.87 8.85
N LEU A 43 -10.07 10.63 8.72
CA LEU A 43 -9.51 9.85 9.82
C LEU A 43 -8.01 10.11 10.00
N LEU A 44 -7.29 10.26 8.89
CA LEU A 44 -5.84 10.39 8.84
C LEU A 44 -5.41 11.16 7.60
N GLU A 45 -4.36 11.95 7.74
CA GLU A 45 -3.64 12.60 6.66
C GLU A 45 -2.15 12.49 6.91
N THR A 46 -1.41 11.98 5.93
CA THR A 46 0.04 11.82 6.01
C THR A 46 0.71 12.29 4.74
N ALA A 47 1.82 13.00 4.89
CA ALA A 47 2.77 13.26 3.81
C ALA A 47 3.95 12.30 3.98
N ILE A 48 4.38 11.67 2.90
CA ILE A 48 5.57 10.81 2.84
C ILE A 48 6.52 11.49 1.87
N THR A 49 7.70 11.88 2.34
CA THR A 49 8.75 12.43 1.49
C THR A 49 9.90 11.44 1.33
N ASP A 50 10.49 11.40 0.14
CA ASP A 50 11.63 10.52 -0.20
C ASP A 50 11.40 9.04 0.19
N GLY A 51 10.17 8.53 -0.02
CA GLY A 51 9.77 7.14 0.21
C GLY A 51 9.82 6.62 1.65
N SER A 52 10.38 7.38 2.59
CA SER A 52 10.75 6.89 3.93
C SER A 52 10.43 7.84 5.08
N ASN A 53 10.34 9.15 4.82
CA ASN A 53 10.06 10.13 5.86
C ASN A 53 8.56 10.38 5.97
N VAL A 54 7.93 9.83 7.01
CA VAL A 54 6.49 9.92 7.23
C VAL A 54 6.18 11.07 8.18
N ARG A 55 5.45 12.07 7.70
CA ARG A 55 4.89 13.16 8.49
C ARG A 55 3.39 13.00 8.61
N VAL A 56 2.89 12.80 9.83
CA VAL A 56 1.45 12.84 10.12
C VAL A 56 1.00 14.30 10.16
N VAL A 57 0.13 14.69 9.23
CA VAL A 57 -0.43 16.04 9.14
C VAL A 57 -1.62 16.17 10.09
N SER A 58 -2.54 15.20 10.05
CA SER A 58 -3.68 15.14 10.96
C SER A 58 -4.09 13.69 11.21
N ALA A 59 -4.58 13.39 12.42
CA ALA A 59 -5.12 12.07 12.76
C ALA A 59 -6.13 12.20 13.89
N LEU A 60 -7.27 11.52 13.77
CA LEU A 60 -8.19 11.36 14.90
C LEU A 60 -7.48 10.61 16.04
N LYS A 61 -7.75 11.02 17.29
CA LYS A 61 -7.05 10.47 18.47
C LYS A 61 -7.14 8.94 18.54
N ALA A 62 -8.34 8.38 18.33
CA ALA A 62 -8.57 6.94 18.32
C ALA A 62 -7.78 6.19 17.22
N VAL A 63 -7.52 6.86 16.09
CA VAL A 63 -6.75 6.32 14.97
C VAL A 63 -5.26 6.35 15.27
N ARG A 64 -4.78 7.46 15.84
CA ARG A 64 -3.38 7.66 16.23
C ARG A 64 -2.95 6.66 17.29
N ASP A 65 -3.75 6.50 18.35
CA ASP A 65 -3.40 5.68 19.51
C ASP A 65 -3.35 4.19 19.18
N ARG A 66 -3.96 3.76 18.06
CA ARG A 66 -3.90 2.38 17.53
C ARG A 66 -2.73 2.12 16.59
N GLY A 67 -1.86 3.11 16.35
CA GLY A 67 -0.69 2.96 15.47
C GLY A 67 -1.02 2.85 13.97
N LEU A 68 -2.29 3.10 13.58
CA LEU A 68 -2.74 3.06 12.20
C LEU A 68 -1.92 3.99 11.27
N PRO A 69 -1.53 5.22 11.67
CA PRO A 69 -0.74 6.10 10.81
C PRO A 69 0.56 5.45 10.34
N LYS A 70 1.34 4.92 11.27
CA LYS A 70 2.62 4.28 10.96
C LYS A 70 2.41 3.02 10.11
N HIS A 71 1.40 2.22 10.45
CA HIS A 71 1.12 1.00 9.69
C HIS A 71 0.71 1.32 8.25
N LEU A 72 -0.17 2.30 8.05
CA LEU A 72 -0.60 2.72 6.72
C LEU A 72 0.56 3.30 5.94
N SER A 73 1.31 4.26 6.47
CA SER A 73 2.41 4.86 5.71
C SER A 73 3.46 3.85 5.27
N ILE A 74 3.80 2.87 6.12
CA ILE A 74 4.70 1.76 5.73
C ILE A 74 4.07 0.89 4.65
N SER A 75 2.78 0.56 4.79
CA SER A 75 2.07 -0.31 3.85
C SER A 75 1.91 0.35 2.49
N THR A 76 1.52 1.61 2.47
CA THR A 76 1.34 2.41 1.26
C THR A 76 2.69 2.67 0.57
N SER A 77 3.75 2.98 1.33
CA SER A 77 5.12 3.01 0.78
C SER A 77 5.45 1.67 0.13
N ARG A 78 5.23 0.53 0.78
CA ARG A 78 5.47 -0.79 0.15
C ARG A 78 4.63 -1.05 -1.09
N ILE A 79 3.43 -0.49 -1.21
CA ILE A 79 2.57 -0.69 -2.39
C ILE A 79 3.03 0.22 -3.53
N PHE A 80 3.16 1.52 -3.27
CA PHE A 80 3.38 2.54 -4.29
C PHE A 80 4.85 2.87 -4.57
N ASP A 81 5.78 2.51 -3.68
CA ASP A 81 7.22 2.61 -3.94
C ASP A 81 7.59 1.60 -5.03
N THR A 82 7.55 2.09 -6.26
CA THR A 82 7.96 1.36 -7.45
C THR A 82 9.47 1.38 -7.47
N MET A 83 10.10 0.24 -7.13
CA MET A 83 11.53 0.11 -7.44
C MET A 83 11.73 0.48 -8.91
N SER A 84 12.64 1.41 -9.17
CA SER A 84 13.04 1.79 -10.51
C SER A 84 13.44 0.55 -11.33
N GLY A 85 13.30 0.67 -12.64
CA GLY A 85 13.28 -0.43 -13.61
C GLY A 85 14.39 -1.48 -13.50
N ASP A 86 14.08 -2.63 -14.11
CA ASP A 86 14.98 -3.72 -14.53
C ASP A 86 15.53 -4.71 -13.50
N VAL A 87 15.37 -4.50 -12.19
CA VAL A 87 15.94 -5.44 -11.22
C VAL A 87 14.92 -6.49 -10.76
N ASN A 88 15.01 -7.71 -11.31
CA ASN A 88 14.23 -8.88 -10.88
C ASN A 88 14.31 -9.12 -9.35
N CYS A 89 15.45 -8.79 -8.73
CA CYS A 89 15.58 -8.69 -7.29
C CYS A 89 16.65 -7.67 -6.87
N SER A 90 16.31 -6.74 -5.99
CA SER A 90 17.28 -5.92 -5.26
C SER A 90 17.65 -6.57 -3.93
N ARG A 91 18.85 -6.30 -3.42
CA ARG A 91 19.30 -6.74 -2.10
C ARG A 91 19.64 -5.52 -1.25
N HIS A 92 18.91 -5.35 -0.16
CA HIS A 92 19.22 -4.40 0.90
C HIS A 92 19.69 -5.17 2.13
N SER A 93 21.02 -5.26 2.28
CA SER A 93 21.68 -6.04 3.33
C SER A 93 21.27 -7.53 3.31
N PHE A 94 20.50 -8.00 4.30
CA PHE A 94 20.00 -9.37 4.38
C PHE A 94 18.59 -9.54 3.79
N ILE A 95 17.94 -8.43 3.44
CA ILE A 95 16.62 -8.43 2.83
C ILE A 95 16.79 -8.44 1.32
N ARG A 96 16.16 -9.41 0.67
CA ARG A 96 16.05 -9.49 -0.79
C ARG A 96 14.64 -9.12 -1.18
N ILE A 97 14.49 -8.11 -2.02
CA ILE A 97 13.19 -7.70 -2.53
C ILE A 97 13.13 -8.05 -4.02
N CYS A 98 12.13 -8.82 -4.43
CA CYS A 98 12.00 -9.33 -5.79
C CYS A 98 10.69 -8.88 -6.43
N LYS A 99 10.72 -8.66 -7.75
CA LYS A 99 9.54 -8.50 -8.59
C LYS A 99 9.40 -9.73 -9.50
N LYS A 100 8.19 -10.26 -9.62
CA LYS A 100 7.87 -11.48 -10.37
C LYS A 100 6.52 -11.34 -11.06
N TRP A 101 6.30 -12.12 -12.11
CA TRP A 101 5.02 -12.21 -12.83
C TRP A 101 4.46 -13.62 -12.70
N PRO A 102 3.73 -13.94 -11.61
CA PRO A 102 3.14 -15.26 -11.43
C PRO A 102 2.07 -15.60 -12.48
N ALA A 103 1.41 -14.61 -13.06
CA ALA A 103 0.42 -14.76 -14.12
C ALA A 103 0.47 -13.55 -15.08
N LEU A 104 -0.23 -13.62 -16.22
CA LEU A 104 -0.26 -12.55 -17.22
C LEU A 104 -0.70 -11.20 -16.63
N ASP A 105 -1.74 -11.20 -15.81
CA ASP A 105 -2.36 -9.97 -15.27
C ASP A 105 -2.00 -9.72 -13.80
N VAL A 106 -0.99 -10.43 -13.28
CA VAL A 106 -0.58 -10.34 -11.88
C VAL A 106 0.92 -10.15 -11.76
N GLN A 107 1.32 -9.05 -11.12
CA GLN A 107 2.71 -8.82 -10.70
C GLN A 107 2.81 -9.01 -9.17
N ARG A 108 3.84 -9.70 -8.70
CA ARG A 108 4.15 -9.84 -7.28
C ARG A 108 5.46 -9.13 -6.94
N LYS A 109 5.42 -8.25 -5.95
CA LYS A 109 6.61 -7.71 -5.27
C LYS A 109 6.73 -8.31 -3.88
N GLU A 110 7.83 -8.98 -3.56
CA GLU A 110 8.00 -9.64 -2.25
C GLU A 110 9.34 -9.29 -1.62
N ALA A 111 9.37 -9.18 -0.29
CA ALA A 111 10.60 -9.09 0.48
C ALA A 111 10.82 -10.34 1.31
N ARG A 112 12.04 -10.87 1.26
CA ARG A 112 12.46 -12.07 1.99
C ARG A 112 13.72 -11.80 2.80
N PHE A 113 13.80 -12.43 3.97
CA PHE A 113 15.02 -12.56 4.76
C PHE A 113 15.42 -14.03 4.75
N GLY A 114 16.35 -14.41 3.87
CA GLY A 114 16.65 -15.82 3.61
C GLY A 114 15.42 -16.59 3.10
N PRO A 115 15.01 -17.71 3.73
CA PRO A 115 13.83 -18.48 3.33
C PRO A 115 12.51 -17.83 3.80
N PHE A 116 12.56 -16.82 4.67
CA PHE A 116 11.40 -16.25 5.33
C PHE A 116 10.80 -15.09 4.51
N LEU A 117 9.51 -15.19 4.18
CA LEU A 117 8.76 -14.10 3.54
C LEU A 117 8.38 -13.04 4.59
N LEU A 118 8.90 -11.82 4.45
CA LEU A 118 8.59 -10.70 5.35
C LEU A 118 7.25 -10.05 4.97
N TRP A 119 7.07 -9.78 3.68
CA TRP A 119 5.85 -9.22 3.11
C TRP A 119 5.79 -9.48 1.60
N SER A 120 4.60 -9.44 1.03
CA SER A 120 4.37 -9.47 -0.42
C SER A 120 3.24 -8.54 -0.83
N VAL A 121 3.33 -7.96 -2.01
CA VAL A 121 2.29 -7.16 -2.66
C VAL A 121 1.97 -7.82 -3.99
N ASP A 122 0.72 -8.21 -4.16
CA ASP A 122 0.17 -8.66 -5.43
C ASP A 122 -0.58 -7.51 -6.10
N TYR A 123 -0.15 -7.15 -7.30
CA TYR A 123 -0.77 -6.13 -8.15
C TYR A 123 -1.56 -6.82 -9.24
N PHE A 124 -2.83 -6.45 -9.36
CA PHE A 124 -3.74 -6.95 -10.37
C PHE A 124 -4.00 -5.86 -11.40
N TYR A 125 -3.83 -6.18 -12.67
CA TYR A 125 -4.03 -5.26 -13.78
C TYR A 125 -5.35 -5.61 -14.49
N SER A 126 -6.07 -4.58 -14.96
CA SER A 126 -7.24 -4.77 -15.81
C SER A 126 -6.92 -4.34 -17.23
N LYS A 127 -7.50 -5.01 -18.22
CA LYS A 127 -7.40 -4.62 -19.63
C LYS A 127 -8.14 -3.31 -19.94
N ASP A 128 -9.10 -2.95 -19.09
CA ASP A 128 -9.93 -1.75 -19.26
C ASP A 128 -9.25 -0.47 -18.76
N VAL A 129 -8.12 -0.60 -18.05
CA VAL A 129 -7.35 0.53 -17.52
C VAL A 129 -6.02 0.59 -18.25
N THR A 130 -5.80 1.69 -18.97
CA THR A 130 -4.64 1.87 -19.85
C THR A 130 -3.32 1.98 -19.09
N GLU A 131 -3.34 2.41 -17.83
CA GLU A 131 -2.13 2.59 -17.01
C GLU A 131 -2.38 2.25 -15.53
N GLY A 132 -1.47 1.48 -14.94
CA GLY A 132 -1.49 1.14 -13.51
C GLY A 132 -2.26 -0.13 -13.15
N PHE A 133 -2.19 -0.52 -11.87
CA PHE A 133 -2.92 -1.66 -11.32
C PHE A 133 -4.31 -1.21 -10.83
N VAL A 134 -5.30 -2.09 -10.87
CA VAL A 134 -6.66 -1.82 -10.35
C VAL A 134 -6.86 -2.35 -8.93
N CYS A 135 -6.01 -3.29 -8.50
CA CYS A 135 -6.03 -3.79 -7.14
C CYS A 135 -4.61 -4.11 -6.67
N ALA A 136 -4.33 -3.84 -5.39
CA ALA A 136 -3.10 -4.24 -4.74
C ALA A 136 -3.41 -4.93 -3.40
N VAL A 137 -2.83 -6.10 -3.19
CA VAL A 137 -2.98 -6.89 -1.96
C VAL A 137 -1.62 -7.02 -1.28
N LEU A 138 -1.41 -6.26 -0.20
CA LEU A 138 -0.27 -6.41 0.69
C LEU A 138 -0.57 -7.48 1.75
N GLN A 139 0.35 -8.42 1.92
CA GLN A 139 0.32 -9.44 2.96
C GLN A 139 1.56 -9.33 3.85
N GLU A 140 1.36 -9.38 5.16
CA GLU A 140 2.42 -9.41 6.17
C GLU A 140 2.24 -10.66 7.06
N PRO A 141 2.81 -11.82 6.69
CA PRO A 141 2.55 -13.10 7.36
C PRO A 141 2.78 -13.05 8.88
N TRP A 142 3.88 -12.42 9.32
CA TRP A 142 4.27 -12.32 10.73
C TRP A 142 3.34 -11.47 11.59
N LYS A 143 2.54 -10.60 10.96
CA LYS A 143 1.54 -9.79 11.65
C LYS A 143 0.13 -10.35 11.49
N HIS A 144 -0.02 -11.43 10.72
CA HIS A 144 -1.32 -11.93 10.25
C HIS A 144 -2.20 -10.80 9.68
N SER A 145 -1.57 -9.86 8.97
CA SER A 145 -2.22 -8.67 8.42
C SER A 145 -2.29 -8.77 6.90
N LYS A 146 -3.42 -8.37 6.35
CA LYS A 146 -3.63 -8.21 4.92
C LYS A 146 -4.28 -6.85 4.68
N LEU A 147 -3.72 -6.10 3.74
CA LEU A 147 -4.24 -4.82 3.32
C LEU A 147 -4.55 -4.90 1.82
N THR A 148 -5.79 -4.60 1.48
CA THR A 148 -6.28 -4.61 0.11
C THR A 148 -6.62 -3.17 -0.30
N LEU A 149 -6.11 -2.75 -1.45
CA LEU A 149 -6.51 -1.53 -2.14
C LEU A 149 -7.22 -1.90 -3.43
N GLU A 150 -8.44 -1.42 -3.62
CA GLU A 150 -9.23 -1.59 -4.85
C GLU A 150 -9.46 -0.19 -5.44
N LEU A 151 -9.13 0.00 -6.71
CA LEU A 151 -9.28 1.30 -7.37
C LEU A 151 -10.77 1.66 -7.39
N PHE A 152 -11.10 2.81 -6.83
CA PHE A 152 -12.46 3.32 -6.82
C PHE A 152 -12.74 3.99 -8.16
N GLN A 153 -13.31 3.24 -9.11
CA GLN A 153 -13.85 3.80 -10.33
C GLN A 153 -15.23 4.37 -9.99
N GLY A 154 -15.35 5.71 -9.93
CA GLY A 154 -16.65 6.36 -9.86
C GLY A 154 -17.47 5.92 -11.07
N GLY A 155 -18.66 5.36 -10.83
CA GLY A 155 -19.63 5.07 -11.89
C GLY A 155 -20.20 6.34 -12.49
#